data_AF-A0A7J6QNX3-F1
#
_entry.id   AF-A0A7J6QNX3-F1
#
_cell.length_a   1.000
_cell.length_b   1.000
_cell.length_c   1.000
_cell.angle_alpha   90.00
_cell.angle_beta   90.00
_cell.angle_gamma   90.00
#
_symmetry.space_group_name_H-M   'P 1'
#
loop_
_entity.id
_entity.type
_entity.pdbx_description
1 polymer ?
#
loop_
_entity_poly.entity_id
_entity_poly.type
_entity_poly.pdbx_seq_one_letter_code
_entity_poly.pdbx_strand_id
1 'polypeptide(L)'
;MASLRYTIDDRTSSWTEVGDRLRAYGIDLDHNRFLILQGEVESIAMMKPKGEASQPGFLEFLEEIIGSEVFIGDIEKSTENMNRLVEERNLHLNRVNAAHKDVVALEGPKSEAMKYV
;
A
#
# COMPACT_ATOMS: atom_id res chain seq x y z
N MET A 1 -17.90 -11.07 -40.32
CA MET A 1 -17.73 -10.58 -38.95
C MET A 1 -18.56 -11.48 -38.04
N ALA A 2 -17.93 -12.31 -37.22
CA ALA A 2 -18.66 -13.05 -36.20
C ALA A 2 -19.07 -12.06 -35.11
N SER A 3 -20.38 -11.89 -34.88
CA SER A 3 -20.88 -11.13 -33.74
C SER A 3 -20.70 -11.99 -32.50
N LEU A 4 -19.89 -11.52 -31.54
CA LEU A 4 -19.82 -12.13 -30.21
C LEU A 4 -21.20 -11.99 -29.57
N ARG A 5 -21.84 -13.11 -29.28
CA ARG A 5 -23.11 -13.18 -28.56
C ARG A 5 -22.92 -14.04 -27.33
N TYR A 6 -23.27 -13.49 -26.17
CA TYR A 6 -23.30 -14.23 -24.91
C TYR A 6 -24.71 -14.80 -24.69
N THR A 7 -24.78 -16.02 -24.16
CA THR A 7 -26.05 -16.69 -23.88
C THR A 7 -26.00 -17.44 -22.56
N ILE A 8 -27.09 -17.37 -21.79
CA ILE A 8 -27.34 -18.20 -20.60
C ILE A 8 -28.64 -18.97 -20.84
N ASP A 9 -28.60 -20.30 -20.79
CA ASP A 9 -29.76 -21.17 -21.00
C ASP A 9 -30.56 -20.80 -22.28
N ASP A 10 -29.85 -20.69 -23.41
CA ASP A 10 -30.37 -20.30 -24.74
C ASP A 10 -30.96 -18.87 -24.84
N ARG A 11 -30.84 -18.05 -23.80
CA ARG A 11 -31.26 -16.64 -23.80
C ARG A 11 -30.07 -15.74 -24.05
N THR A 12 -30.23 -14.75 -24.93
CA THR A 12 -29.22 -13.70 -25.13
C THR A 12 -28.99 -12.96 -23.82
N SER A 13 -27.73 -12.82 -23.43
CA SER A 13 -27.29 -12.16 -22.20
C SER A 13 -26.15 -11.19 -22.48
N SER A 14 -25.80 -10.40 -21.47
CA SER A 14 -24.58 -9.58 -21.47
C SER A 14 -23.37 -10.33 -20.90
N TRP A 15 -22.16 -9.84 -21.18
CA TRP A 15 -20.94 -10.32 -20.53
C TRP A 15 -21.03 -10.21 -19.00
N THR A 16 -21.59 -9.11 -18.50
CA THR A 16 -21.76 -8.86 -17.07
C THR A 16 -22.64 -9.92 -16.40
N GLU A 17 -23.79 -10.25 -17.00
CA GLU A 17 -24.68 -11.29 -16.45
C GLU A 17 -24.03 -12.69 -16.44
N VAL A 18 -23.26 -13.02 -17.50
CA VAL A 18 -22.49 -14.27 -17.54
C VAL A 18 -21.41 -14.27 -16.45
N GLY A 19 -20.67 -13.18 -16.30
CA GLY A 19 -19.65 -13.02 -15.27
C GLY A 19 -20.21 -13.13 -13.85
N ASP A 20 -21.31 -12.44 -13.56
CA ASP A 20 -21.99 -12.51 -12.27
C ASP A 20 -22.48 -13.93 -11.94
N ARG A 21 -23.02 -14.62 -12.95
CA ARG A 21 -23.47 -16.00 -12.80
C ARG A 21 -22.31 -16.94 -12.49
N LEU A 22 -21.18 -16.80 -13.17
CA LEU A 22 -19.99 -17.61 -12.94
C LEU A 22 -19.33 -17.32 -11.58
N ARG A 23 -19.27 -16.04 -11.17
CA ARG A 23 -18.83 -15.65 -9.83
C ARG A 23 -19.68 -16.28 -8.73
N ALA A 24 -20.99 -16.42 -8.92
CA ALA A 24 -21.87 -17.11 -7.97
C ALA A 24 -21.50 -18.60 -7.77
N TYR A 25 -20.81 -19.22 -8.72
CA TYR A 25 -20.26 -20.57 -8.63
C TYR A 25 -18.75 -20.60 -8.29
N GLY A 26 -18.15 -19.46 -7.94
CA GLY A 26 -16.73 -19.34 -7.61
C GLY A 26 -15.78 -19.36 -8.81
N ILE A 27 -16.30 -19.14 -10.03
CA ILE A 27 -15.48 -19.01 -11.24
C ILE A 27 -15.27 -17.53 -11.52
N ASP A 28 -14.07 -17.04 -11.22
CA ASP A 28 -13.66 -15.67 -11.53
C ASP A 28 -13.14 -15.58 -12.97
N LEU A 29 -13.68 -14.62 -13.73
CA LEU A 29 -13.27 -14.31 -15.10
C LEU A 29 -12.38 -13.07 -15.17
N ASP A 30 -12.27 -12.29 -14.10
CA ASP A 30 -11.58 -10.99 -14.13
C ASP A 30 -10.06 -11.18 -14.23
N HIS A 31 -9.53 -12.22 -13.58
CA HIS A 31 -8.08 -12.52 -13.57
C HIS A 31 -7.71 -13.78 -14.37
N ASN A 32 -8.67 -14.46 -15.01
CA ASN A 32 -8.46 -15.70 -15.79
C ASN A 32 -7.66 -16.81 -15.05
N ARG A 33 -7.61 -16.81 -13.72
CA ARG A 33 -6.75 -17.69 -12.90
C ARG A 33 -7.07 -19.18 -12.97
N PHE A 34 -8.17 -19.56 -13.63
CA PHE A 34 -8.55 -20.95 -13.87
C PHE A 34 -7.95 -21.50 -15.17
N LEU A 35 -7.44 -20.64 -16.05
CA LEU A 35 -6.71 -21.04 -17.24
C LEU A 35 -5.24 -21.17 -16.87
N ILE A 36 -4.66 -22.33 -17.15
CA ILE A 36 -3.22 -22.56 -17.01
C ILE A 36 -2.73 -22.87 -18.41
N LEU A 37 -2.19 -21.86 -19.08
CA LEU A 37 -1.57 -22.02 -20.38
C LEU A 37 -0.06 -22.25 -20.19
N GLN A 38 0.54 -23.06 -21.09
CA GLN A 38 1.98 -23.33 -21.02
C GLN A 38 2.81 -22.03 -21.01
N GLY A 39 2.42 -21.04 -21.81
CA GLY A 39 3.10 -19.74 -21.86
C GLY A 39 3.01 -18.93 -20.56
N GLU A 40 1.94 -19.09 -19.77
CA GLU A 40 1.80 -18.42 -18.46
C GLU A 40 2.74 -19.04 -17.43
N VAL A 41 2.87 -20.38 -17.44
CA VAL A 41 3.82 -21.08 -16.55
C VAL A 41 5.25 -20.64 -16.83
N GLU A 42 5.64 -20.54 -18.11
CA GLU A 42 6.95 -20.05 -18.52
C GLU A 42 7.14 -18.57 -18.15
N SER A 43 6.10 -17.74 -18.32
CA SER A 43 6.15 -16.32 -17.95
C SER A 43 6.35 -16.12 -16.45
N ILE A 44 5.63 -16.87 -15.60
CA ILE A 44 5.77 -16.82 -14.14
C ILE A 44 7.17 -17.27 -13.71
N ALA A 45 7.70 -18.35 -14.32
CA ALA A 45 9.05 -18.84 -14.02
C ALA A 45 10.16 -17.83 -14.37
N MET A 46 9.88 -16.92 -15.31
CA MET A 46 10.80 -15.87 -15.75
C MET A 46 10.58 -14.52 -15.05
N MET A 47 9.59 -14.40 -14.16
CA MET A 47 9.36 -13.17 -13.39
C MET A 47 10.54 -12.88 -12.47
N LYS A 48 10.89 -11.60 -12.34
CA LYS A 48 11.82 -11.15 -11.31
C LYS A 48 11.15 -11.26 -9.93
N PRO A 49 11.91 -11.49 -8.84
CA PRO A 49 11.33 -11.56 -7.49
C PRO A 49 10.50 -10.33 -7.10
N LYS A 50 10.89 -9.16 -7.59
CA LYS A 50 10.19 -7.89 -7.43
C LYS A 50 10.12 -7.19 -8.78
N GLY A 51 9.01 -6.53 -9.05
CA GLY A 51 8.80 -5.75 -10.26
C GLY A 51 9.72 -4.55 -10.38
N GLU A 52 9.83 -4.07 -11.61
CA GLU A 52 10.41 -2.77 -11.94
C GLU A 52 9.28 -1.82 -12.35
N ALA A 53 9.54 -0.51 -12.45
CA ALA A 53 8.50 0.48 -12.74
C ALA A 53 7.65 0.20 -14.00
N SER A 54 8.18 -0.59 -14.94
CA SER A 54 7.53 -0.95 -16.19
C SER A 54 6.94 -2.37 -16.23
N GLN A 55 7.29 -3.26 -15.30
CA GLN A 55 6.83 -4.65 -15.32
C GLN A 55 6.63 -5.21 -13.91
N PRO A 56 5.45 -5.78 -13.59
CA PRO A 56 5.22 -6.44 -12.32
C PRO A 56 6.12 -7.68 -12.18
N GLY A 57 6.60 -7.93 -10.98
CA GLY A 57 7.35 -9.12 -10.63
C GLY A 57 6.49 -10.12 -9.88
N PHE A 58 7.16 -11.12 -9.31
CA PHE A 58 6.50 -12.20 -8.61
C PHE A 58 5.83 -11.74 -7.31
N LEU A 59 6.41 -10.77 -6.60
CA LEU A 59 5.78 -10.20 -5.40
C LEU A 59 4.44 -9.54 -5.73
N GLU A 60 4.42 -8.67 -6.74
CA GLU A 60 3.21 -7.96 -7.16
C GLU A 60 2.15 -8.95 -7.65
N PHE A 61 2.57 -10.00 -8.36
CA PHE A 61 1.68 -11.11 -8.75
C PHE A 61 1.06 -11.82 -7.54
N LEU A 62 1.83 -12.08 -6.47
CA LEU A 62 1.28 -12.65 -5.23
C LEU A 62 0.32 -11.70 -4.51
N GLU A 63 0.63 -10.40 -4.50
CA GLU A 63 -0.24 -9.38 -3.92
C GLU A 63 -1.56 -9.27 -4.66
N GLU A 64 -1.55 -9.38 -5.98
CA GLU A 64 -2.76 -9.45 -6.82
C GLU A 64 -3.55 -10.72 -6.51
N ILE A 65 -2.88 -11.87 -6.32
CA ILE A 65 -3.54 -13.13 -5.95
C ILE A 65 -4.30 -13.00 -4.63
N ILE A 66 -3.64 -12.41 -3.64
CA ILE A 66 -4.18 -12.23 -2.29
C ILE A 66 -5.19 -11.07 -2.25
N GLY A 67 -5.09 -10.11 -3.17
CA GLY A 67 -5.84 -8.86 -3.17
C GLY A 67 -5.33 -7.83 -2.16
N SER A 68 -4.06 -7.92 -1.75
CA SER A 68 -3.46 -7.01 -0.77
C SER A 68 -2.95 -5.70 -1.37
N GLU A 69 -2.82 -5.62 -2.69
CA GLU A 69 -2.37 -4.44 -3.44
C GLU A 69 -3.16 -3.16 -3.11
N VAL A 70 -4.45 -3.31 -2.76
CA VAL A 70 -5.33 -2.19 -2.39
C VAL A 70 -4.84 -1.42 -1.16
N PHE A 71 -4.05 -2.08 -0.30
CA PHE A 71 -3.55 -1.46 0.93
C PHE A 71 -2.27 -0.66 0.72
N ILE A 72 -1.55 -0.87 -0.40
CA ILE A 72 -0.24 -0.25 -0.64
C ILE A 72 -0.36 1.28 -0.57
N GLY A 73 -1.31 1.87 -1.30
CA GLY A 73 -1.49 3.33 -1.33
C GLY A 73 -1.88 3.93 0.03
N ASP A 74 -2.67 3.23 0.84
CA ASP A 74 -3.06 3.71 2.17
C ASP A 74 -1.92 3.58 3.18
N ILE A 75 -1.09 2.54 3.07
CA ILE A 75 0.13 2.36 3.85
C ILE A 75 1.14 3.46 3.51
N GLU A 76 1.33 3.77 2.23
CA GLU A 76 2.23 4.84 1.78
C GLU A 76 1.81 6.20 2.34
N LYS A 77 0.53 6.58 2.18
CA LYS A 77 -0.01 7.83 2.74
C LYS A 77 0.11 7.89 4.26
N SER A 78 -0.15 6.78 4.95
CA SER A 78 -0.03 6.72 6.41
C SER A 78 1.43 6.87 6.85
N THR A 79 2.36 6.27 6.11
CA THR A 79 3.80 6.36 6.35
C THR A 79 4.30 7.78 6.12
N GLU A 80 3.88 8.43 5.04
CA GLU A 80 4.21 9.84 4.77
C GLU A 80 3.72 10.77 5.90
N ASN A 81 2.46 10.59 6.32
CA ASN A 81 1.89 11.36 7.44
C ASN A 81 2.64 11.12 8.75
N MET A 82 2.99 9.87 9.05
CA MET A 82 3.78 9.52 10.23
C MET A 82 5.14 10.23 10.20
N ASN A 83 5.84 10.18 9.06
CA ASN A 83 7.14 10.83 8.92
C ASN A 83 7.05 12.35 9.15
N ARG A 84 6.05 13.02 8.57
CA ARG A 84 5.79 14.44 8.80
C ARG A 84 5.59 14.77 10.28
N LEU A 85 4.76 13.99 10.98
CA LEU A 85 4.51 14.19 12.41
C LEU A 85 5.76 13.94 13.25
N VAL A 86 6.58 12.96 12.87
CA VAL A 86 7.87 12.67 13.54
C VAL A 86 8.83 13.84 13.38
N GLU A 87 8.92 14.45 12.19
CA GLU A 87 9.73 15.64 11.94
C GLU A 87 9.28 16.84 12.79
N GLU A 88 7.98 17.13 12.81
CA GLU A 88 7.39 18.19 13.64
C GLU A 88 7.68 17.96 15.13
N ARG A 89 7.47 16.73 15.61
CA ARG A 89 7.76 16.34 16.99
C ARG A 89 9.24 16.58 17.31
N ASN A 90 10.15 16.17 16.44
CA ASN A 90 11.59 16.33 16.65
C ASN A 90 11.98 17.82 16.70
N LEU A 91 11.38 18.68 15.88
CA LEU A 91 11.57 20.13 15.95
C LEU A 91 11.15 20.69 17.32
N HIS A 92 9.97 20.32 17.80
CA HIS A 92 9.47 20.76 19.10
C HIS A 92 10.34 20.25 20.26
N LEU A 93 10.76 18.99 20.23
CA LEU A 93 11.68 18.43 21.23
C LEU A 93 13.00 19.19 21.27
N ASN A 94 13.58 19.51 20.11
CA ASN A 94 14.83 20.26 20.05
C ASN A 94 14.69 21.65 20.69
N ARG A 95 13.56 22.35 20.46
CA ARG A 95 13.28 23.64 21.09
C ARG A 95 13.11 23.54 22.60
N VAL A 96 12.36 22.54 23.08
CA VAL A 96 12.15 22.33 24.52
C VAL A 96 13.47 21.98 25.20
N ASN A 97 14.29 21.14 24.57
CA ASN A 97 15.60 20.78 25.11
C ASN A 97 16.56 21.97 25.18
N ALA A 98 16.52 22.89 24.20
CA ALA A 98 17.30 24.12 24.25
C ALA A 98 16.84 25.02 25.41
N ALA A 99 15.54 25.30 25.52
CA ALA A 99 15.00 26.11 26.61
C ALA A 99 15.27 25.50 28.00
N HIS A 100 15.19 24.17 28.12
CA HIS A 100 15.53 23.48 29.35
C HIS A 100 17.00 23.65 29.73
N LYS A 101 17.92 23.56 28.77
CA LYS A 101 19.35 23.83 29.00
C LYS A 101 19.57 25.26 29.49
N ASP A 102 18.89 26.25 28.91
CA ASP A 102 19.00 27.65 29.34
C ASP A 102 18.51 27.84 30.78
N VAL A 103 17.38 27.22 31.15
CA VAL A 103 16.86 27.27 32.53
C VAL A 103 17.85 26.67 33.53
N VAL A 104 18.40 25.49 33.22
CA VAL A 104 19.40 24.83 34.07
C VAL A 104 20.67 25.68 34.19
N ALA A 105 21.10 26.34 33.12
CA ALA A 105 22.25 27.24 33.14
C ALA A 105 22.04 28.49 34.02
N LEU A 106 20.81 28.99 34.11
CA LEU A 106 20.46 30.18 34.91
C LEU A 106 20.26 29.88 36.40
N GLU A 107 20.15 28.61 36.79
CA GLU A 107 19.91 28.20 38.18
C GLU A 107 21.07 28.55 39.12
N GLY A 108 22.32 28.39 38.65
CA GLY A 108 23.53 28.77 39.38
C GLY A 108 23.59 30.28 39.67
N PRO A 109 23.57 31.14 38.63
CA PRO A 109 23.56 32.60 38.79
C PRO A 109 22.41 33.11 39.67
N LYS A 110 21.21 32.52 39.54
CA LYS A 110 20.07 32.86 40.40
C LYS A 110 20.36 32.55 41.87
N SER A 111 20.91 31.37 42.16
CA SER A 111 21.25 30.94 43.52
C SER A 111 22.31 31.85 44.15
N GLU A 112 23.31 32.28 43.39
CA GLU A 112 24.29 33.26 43.85
C GLU A 112 23.68 34.64 44.12
N ALA A 113 22.83 35.15 43.22
CA ALA A 113 22.17 36.43 43.40
C ALA A 113 21.25 36.45 44.64
N MET A 114 20.55 35.35 44.95
CA MET A 114 19.71 35.24 46.14
C MET A 114 20.47 35.30 47.47
N LYS A 115 21.80 35.11 47.49
CA LYS A 115 22.60 35.23 48.73
C LYS A 115 22.80 36.69 49.18
N TYR A 116 22.49 37.66 48.32
CA TYR A 116 22.68 39.09 48.58
C TYR A 116 21.37 39.83 48.88
N VAL A 117 20.26 39.10 49.04
CA VAL A 117 18.93 39.59 49.47
C VAL A 117 18.64 39.05 50.86
#